data_AF-A0A1G0JH16-F1
#
_entry.id   AF-A0A1G0JH16-F1
#
_cell.length_a   1.000
_cell.length_b   1.000
_cell.length_c   1.000
_cell.angle_alpha   90.00
_cell.angle_beta   90.00
_cell.angle_gamma   90.00
#
_symmetry.space_group_name_H-M   'P 1'
#
loop_
_entity.id
_entity.type
_entity.pdbx_description
1 polymer ?
#
loop_
_entity_poly.entity_id
_entity_poly.type
_entity_poly.pdbx_seq_one_letter_code
_entity_poly.pdbx_strand_id
1 'polypeptide(L)'
;MMFSVGPWELAIVLSKALSYLGLVSLSGGIFVLWLGTRVQPATLSRHNHSLEDKSRTGSAPTGGWSAQTRLRLVNLLLLACVVGAFAVVLFYLLQVGVINQMGMSGMFDIGMISLLAQSSVGHGAGLKLGGFGLAGAVVMLCRSDLLSSRKRLPLLLICGWLLATILFAASFALLGHIAELGLLPRLAIIAHIVVIGLWIGALYPLYLLAGSESSERVRPLLQLFGKAGWIIIFGLLVTGVTLVWQVLGNVSE
;
A
#
# COMPACT_ATOMS: atom_id res chain seq x y z
N MET A 1 1.18 -33.06 -12.43
CA MET A 1 2.49 -32.68 -11.87
C MET A 1 2.24 -31.76 -10.69
N MET A 2 2.19 -32.29 -9.47
CA MET A 2 1.97 -31.50 -8.26
C MET A 2 3.28 -30.80 -7.91
N PHE A 3 3.28 -29.47 -7.88
CA PHE A 3 4.44 -28.66 -7.50
C PHE A 3 4.88 -29.03 -6.07
N SER A 4 5.97 -29.78 -5.92
CA SER A 4 6.65 -29.88 -4.62
C SER A 4 7.45 -28.60 -4.41
N VAL A 5 6.75 -27.51 -4.11
CA VAL A 5 7.38 -26.23 -3.74
C VAL A 5 8.15 -26.48 -2.45
N GLY A 6 9.47 -26.45 -2.51
CA GLY A 6 10.30 -26.61 -1.32
C GLY A 6 10.00 -25.49 -0.30
N PRO A 7 10.23 -25.72 1.00
CA PRO A 7 9.99 -24.72 2.05
C PRO A 7 10.75 -23.41 1.78
N TRP A 8 11.89 -23.50 1.10
CA TRP A 8 12.70 -22.36 0.68
C TRP A 8 12.02 -21.47 -0.38
N GLU A 9 11.51 -22.09 -1.44
CA GLU A 9 10.75 -21.38 -2.49
C GLU A 9 9.49 -20.74 -1.92
N LEU A 10 8.82 -21.43 -0.99
CA LEU A 10 7.67 -20.90 -0.29
C LEU A 10 8.04 -19.66 0.54
N ALA A 11 9.20 -19.64 1.20
CA ALA A 11 9.69 -18.47 1.92
C ALA A 11 9.98 -17.28 0.98
N ILE A 12 10.51 -17.53 -0.21
CA ILE A 12 10.75 -16.49 -1.23
C ILE A 12 9.43 -15.90 -1.73
N VAL A 13 8.47 -16.76 -2.08
CA VAL A 13 7.14 -16.31 -2.53
C VAL A 13 6.43 -15.55 -1.42
N LEU A 14 6.49 -16.03 -0.18
CA LEU A 14 5.86 -15.41 0.98
C LEU A 14 6.47 -14.04 1.30
N SER A 15 7.80 -13.93 1.31
CA SER A 15 8.48 -12.64 1.55
C SER A 15 8.15 -11.62 0.44
N LYS A 16 8.09 -12.08 -0.82
CA LYS A 16 7.63 -11.24 -1.93
C LYS A 16 6.18 -10.78 -1.75
N ALA A 17 5.27 -11.69 -1.38
CA ALA A 17 3.87 -11.38 -1.10
C ALA A 17 3.71 -10.39 0.07
N LEU A 18 4.47 -10.57 1.16
CA LEU A 18 4.51 -9.65 2.29
C LEU A 18 4.98 -8.24 1.88
N SER A 19 5.97 -8.15 1.00
CA SER A 19 6.40 -6.85 0.47
C SER A 19 5.29 -6.13 -0.31
N TYR A 20 4.49 -6.87 -1.09
CA TYR A 20 3.33 -6.29 -1.79
C TYR A 20 2.20 -5.93 -0.82
N LEU A 21 1.97 -6.73 0.21
CA LEU A 21 0.97 -6.44 1.25
C LEU A 21 1.28 -5.14 1.99
N GLY A 22 2.56 -4.82 2.21
CA GLY A 22 3.00 -3.54 2.75
C GLY A 22 2.58 -2.36 1.87
N LEU A 23 2.86 -2.42 0.56
CA LEU A 23 2.47 -1.38 -0.40
C LEU A 23 0.94 -1.23 -0.53
N VAL A 24 0.24 -2.36 -0.58
CA VAL A 24 -1.24 -2.41 -0.63
C VAL A 24 -1.83 -1.76 0.61
N SER A 25 -1.35 -2.10 1.80
CA SER A 25 -1.82 -1.52 3.07
C SER A 25 -1.54 -0.02 3.16
N LEU A 26 -0.38 0.44 2.66
CA LEU A 26 -0.06 1.87 2.60
C LEU A 26 -1.03 2.63 1.69
N SER A 27 -1.23 2.13 0.47
CA SER A 27 -2.09 2.76 -0.53
C SER A 27 -3.54 2.84 -0.05
N GLY A 28 -4.05 1.74 0.51
CA GLY A 28 -5.39 1.69 1.07
C GLY A 28 -5.58 2.54 2.32
N GLY A 29 -4.62 2.56 3.24
CA GLY A 29 -4.66 3.42 4.43
C GLY A 29 -4.68 4.90 4.07
N ILE A 30 -3.83 5.32 3.12
CA ILE A 30 -3.81 6.70 2.61
C ILE A 30 -5.10 7.05 1.87
N PHE A 31 -5.65 6.11 1.10
CA PHE A 31 -6.94 6.28 0.44
C PHE A 31 -8.09 6.47 1.43
N VAL A 32 -8.12 5.71 2.52
CA VAL A 32 -9.14 5.86 3.58
C VAL A 32 -8.98 7.18 4.33
N LEU A 33 -7.75 7.61 4.62
CA LEU A 33 -7.48 8.94 5.18
C LEU A 33 -8.00 10.05 4.25
N TRP A 34 -7.71 9.95 2.95
CA TRP A 34 -8.21 10.88 1.94
C TRP A 34 -9.74 10.90 1.89
N LEU A 35 -10.39 9.73 1.90
CA LEU A 35 -11.85 9.58 1.91
C LEU A 35 -12.47 10.26 3.15
N GLY A 36 -11.83 10.12 4.32
CA GLY A 36 -12.22 10.78 5.56
C GLY A 36 -12.26 12.30 5.46
N THR A 37 -11.28 12.90 4.79
CA THR A 37 -11.25 14.37 4.57
C THR A 37 -12.39 14.86 3.68
N ARG A 38 -12.96 13.99 2.83
CA ARG A 38 -14.11 14.32 1.96
C ARG A 38 -15.45 14.22 2.69
N VAL A 39 -15.55 13.33 3.67
CA VAL A 39 -16.80 13.08 4.42
C VAL A 39 -17.02 14.08 5.56
N GLN A 40 -15.96 14.43 6.30
CA GLN A 40 -16.02 15.36 7.43
C GLN A 40 -16.71 16.72 7.14
N PRO A 41 -16.49 17.40 6.01
CA PRO A 41 -17.20 18.65 5.72
C PRO A 41 -18.70 18.45 5.46
N ALA A 42 -19.12 17.30 4.89
CA ALA A 42 -20.51 17.03 4.56
C ALA A 42 -21.36 16.69 5.79
N THR A 43 -20.80 15.98 6.76
CA THR A 43 -21.49 15.69 8.04
C THR A 43 -21.60 16.91 8.93
N LEU A 44 -20.55 17.75 8.99
CA LEU A 44 -20.56 18.99 9.77
C LEU A 44 -21.62 19.98 9.27
N SER A 45 -21.76 20.15 7.95
CA SER A 45 -22.75 21.07 7.37
C SER A 45 -24.20 20.62 7.59
N ARG A 46 -24.44 19.30 7.55
CA ARG A 46 -25.78 18.72 7.77
C ARG A 46 -26.19 18.75 9.25
N HIS A 47 -25.20 18.59 10.15
CA HIS A 47 -25.45 18.64 11.59
C HIS A 47 -25.64 20.09 12.09
N ASN A 48 -24.92 21.07 11.55
CA ASN A 48 -25.13 22.48 11.91
C ASN A 48 -26.56 22.96 11.62
N HIS A 49 -27.15 22.56 10.48
CA HIS A 49 -28.56 22.83 10.19
C HIS A 49 -29.52 22.12 11.15
N SER A 50 -29.14 20.97 11.70
CA SER A 50 -29.94 20.24 12.70
C SER A 50 -29.73 20.74 14.13
N LEU A 51 -28.64 21.46 14.41
CA LEU A 51 -28.29 22.02 15.72
C LEU A 51 -28.77 23.47 15.90
N GLU A 52 -29.00 24.22 14.81
CA GLU A 52 -29.79 25.48 14.89
C GLU A 52 -31.18 25.23 15.48
N ASP A 53 -31.76 24.04 15.24
CA ASP A 53 -33.04 23.62 15.81
C ASP A 53 -32.92 23.10 17.27
N LYS A 54 -31.69 22.89 17.77
CA LYS A 54 -31.41 22.24 19.08
C LYS A 54 -30.45 23.05 19.96
N SER A 55 -30.41 24.36 19.78
CA SER A 55 -29.47 25.29 20.45
C SER A 55 -29.84 25.59 21.91
N ARG A 56 -30.03 24.58 22.76
CA ARG A 56 -30.08 24.75 24.22
C ARG A 56 -29.54 23.48 24.89
N THR A 57 -28.36 23.63 25.48
CA THR A 57 -27.62 22.68 26.34
C THR A 57 -26.70 21.66 25.65
N GLY A 58 -25.42 21.66 26.06
CA GLY A 58 -24.52 20.50 25.98
C GLY A 58 -23.46 20.55 24.89
N SER A 59 -22.24 20.94 25.26
CA SER A 59 -20.93 20.71 24.63
C SER A 59 -20.89 20.05 23.23
N ALA A 60 -20.36 20.78 22.25
CA ALA A 60 -20.12 20.35 20.89
C ALA A 60 -19.22 19.09 20.79
N PRO A 61 -19.61 18.04 20.04
CA PRO A 61 -18.70 16.97 19.69
C PRO A 61 -17.76 17.46 18.58
N THR A 62 -16.46 17.45 18.87
CA THR A 62 -15.40 17.85 17.93
C THR A 62 -15.45 16.99 16.66
N GLY A 63 -15.64 17.61 15.49
CA GLY A 63 -16.06 16.97 14.23
C GLY A 63 -15.06 16.05 13.51
N GLY A 64 -14.19 15.34 14.22
CA GLY A 64 -13.22 14.39 13.66
C GLY A 64 -13.39 12.96 14.21
N TRP A 65 -12.69 11.99 13.62
CA TRP A 65 -12.57 10.65 14.20
C TRP A 65 -11.87 10.73 15.57
N SER A 66 -12.13 9.74 16.44
CA SER A 66 -11.48 9.67 17.74
C SER A 66 -9.95 9.64 17.61
N ALA A 67 -9.25 10.22 18.58
CA ALA A 67 -7.79 10.25 18.59
C ALA A 67 -7.19 8.82 18.54
N GLN A 68 -7.87 7.85 19.18
CA GLN A 68 -7.47 6.44 19.17
C GLN A 68 -7.54 5.83 17.77
N THR A 69 -8.65 6.03 17.04
CA THR A 69 -8.79 5.54 15.65
C THR A 69 -7.67 6.09 14.77
N ARG A 70 -7.36 7.37 14.91
CA ARG A 70 -6.34 8.06 14.10
C ARG A 70 -4.94 7.57 14.40
N LEU A 71 -4.64 7.32 15.67
CA LEU A 71 -3.39 6.69 16.08
C LEU A 71 -3.26 5.27 15.51
N ARG A 72 -4.33 4.47 15.52
CA ARG A 72 -4.35 3.13 14.91
C ARG A 72 -4.06 3.19 13.41
N LEU A 73 -4.66 4.14 12.68
CA LEU A 73 -4.39 4.32 11.25
C LEU A 73 -2.94 4.71 10.96
N VAL A 74 -2.37 5.65 11.73
CA VAL A 74 -0.96 6.03 11.57
C VAL A 74 -0.04 4.87 11.88
N ASN A 75 -0.28 4.14 12.97
CA ASN A 75 0.50 2.97 13.34
C ASN A 75 0.39 1.87 12.30
N LEU A 76 -0.78 1.68 11.68
CA LEU A 76 -0.98 0.75 10.57
C LEU A 76 -0.09 1.11 9.37
N LEU A 77 -0.04 2.39 8.97
CA LEU A 77 0.81 2.84 7.88
C LEU A 77 2.30 2.59 8.19
N LEU A 78 2.74 2.89 9.41
CA LEU A 78 4.13 2.66 9.82
C LEU A 78 4.47 1.19 9.89
N LEU A 79 3.57 0.37 10.43
CA LEU A 79 3.73 -1.07 10.48
C LEU A 79 3.83 -1.63 9.06
N ALA A 80 3.03 -1.13 8.12
CA ALA A 80 3.10 -1.53 6.71
C ALA A 80 4.48 -1.19 6.10
N CYS A 81 5.06 -0.01 6.40
CA CYS A 81 6.43 0.32 5.97
C CYS A 81 7.47 -0.62 6.58
N VAL A 82 7.41 -0.87 7.89
CA VAL A 82 8.41 -1.70 8.60
C VAL A 82 8.33 -3.15 8.15
N VAL A 83 7.13 -3.74 8.12
CA VAL A 83 6.90 -5.12 7.66
C VAL A 83 7.28 -5.25 6.18
N GLY A 84 6.91 -4.27 5.34
CA GLY A 84 7.27 -4.26 3.93
C GLY A 84 8.79 -4.20 3.71
N ALA A 85 9.49 -3.31 4.42
CA ALA A 85 10.95 -3.20 4.34
C ALA A 85 11.64 -4.48 4.84
N PHE A 86 11.20 -5.02 5.97
CA PHE A 86 11.71 -6.29 6.49
C PHE A 86 11.51 -7.43 5.48
N ALA A 87 10.34 -7.52 4.86
CA ALA A 87 10.05 -8.52 3.84
C ALA A 87 10.95 -8.39 2.59
N VAL A 88 11.31 -7.16 2.20
CA VAL A 88 12.27 -6.93 1.10
C VAL A 88 13.68 -7.40 1.47
N VAL A 89 14.15 -7.10 2.69
CA VAL A 89 15.45 -7.59 3.18
C VAL A 89 15.46 -9.12 3.23
N LEU A 90 14.39 -9.72 3.76
CA LEU A 90 14.26 -11.17 3.85
C LEU A 90 14.25 -11.82 2.45
N PHE A 91 13.49 -11.28 1.50
CA PHE A 91 13.48 -11.73 0.11
C PHE A 91 14.88 -11.68 -0.50
N TYR A 92 15.61 -10.59 -0.29
CA TYR A 92 16.98 -10.43 -0.80
C TYR A 92 17.93 -11.49 -0.23
N LEU A 93 17.91 -11.70 1.10
CA LEU A 93 18.76 -12.71 1.74
C LEU A 93 18.40 -14.13 1.31
N LEU A 94 17.11 -14.44 1.12
CA LEU A 94 16.69 -15.74 0.61
C LEU A 94 17.21 -15.96 -0.82
N GLN A 95 17.18 -14.92 -1.67
CA GLN A 95 17.73 -14.97 -3.01
C GLN A 95 19.26 -15.20 -3.01
N VAL A 96 19.98 -14.56 -2.09
CA VAL A 96 21.42 -14.82 -1.87
C VAL A 96 21.64 -16.29 -1.54
N GLY A 97 20.86 -16.87 -0.63
CA GLY A 97 21.02 -18.28 -0.25
C GLY A 97 20.69 -19.27 -1.37
N VAL A 98 19.70 -18.98 -2.23
CA VAL A 98 19.44 -19.78 -3.46
C VAL A 98 20.68 -19.81 -4.33
N ILE A 99 21.25 -18.63 -4.61
CA ILE A 99 22.37 -18.50 -5.55
C ILE A 99 23.65 -19.08 -4.95
N ASN A 100 23.83 -18.99 -3.64
CA ASN A 100 25.02 -19.50 -2.96
C ASN A 100 25.05 -21.04 -2.85
N GLN A 101 23.92 -21.74 -3.00
CA GLN A 101 23.81 -23.21 -2.96
C GLN A 101 24.31 -23.89 -1.67
N MET A 102 24.72 -23.14 -0.66
CA MET A 102 25.23 -23.62 0.64
C MET A 102 24.13 -23.75 1.71
N GLY A 103 22.86 -23.87 1.30
CA GLY A 103 21.72 -23.93 2.21
C GLY A 103 21.50 -22.61 2.99
N MET A 104 20.99 -22.71 4.22
CA MET A 104 20.58 -21.53 5.01
C MET A 104 21.73 -20.62 5.44
N SER A 105 22.90 -21.21 5.73
CA SER A 105 24.10 -20.43 6.07
C SER A 105 24.59 -19.58 4.91
N GLY A 106 24.32 -20.03 3.67
CA GLY A 106 24.68 -19.30 2.46
C GLY A 106 24.00 -17.95 2.30
N MET A 107 22.87 -17.69 2.98
CA MET A 107 22.17 -16.38 2.94
C MET A 107 22.99 -15.24 3.54
N PHE A 108 23.90 -15.56 4.47
CA PHE A 108 24.68 -14.60 5.23
C PHE A 108 26.14 -14.51 4.73
N ASP A 109 26.42 -15.07 3.55
CA ASP A 109 27.71 -14.93 2.91
C ASP A 109 27.90 -13.48 2.42
N ILE A 110 28.79 -12.76 3.07
CA ILE A 110 29.04 -11.33 2.79
C ILE A 110 29.55 -11.13 1.36
N GLY A 111 30.34 -12.07 0.84
CA GLY A 111 30.84 -12.03 -0.54
C GLY A 111 29.68 -12.11 -1.53
N MET A 112 28.81 -13.10 -1.37
CA MET A 112 27.63 -13.28 -2.23
C MET A 112 26.62 -12.13 -2.07
N ILE A 113 26.42 -11.62 -0.85
CA ILE A 113 25.61 -10.41 -0.60
C ILE A 113 26.17 -9.21 -1.39
N SER A 114 27.48 -8.99 -1.36
CA SER A 114 28.09 -7.85 -2.06
C SER A 114 27.98 -7.98 -3.59
N LEU A 115 28.08 -9.20 -4.10
CA LEU A 115 27.95 -9.52 -5.53
C LEU A 115 26.51 -9.32 -6.00
N LEU A 116 25.52 -9.87 -5.30
CA LEU A 116 24.11 -9.65 -5.64
C LEU A 116 23.68 -8.20 -5.46
N ALA A 117 24.31 -7.42 -4.59
CA ALA A 117 23.94 -6.02 -4.37
C ALA A 117 24.14 -5.19 -5.64
N GLN A 118 25.14 -5.55 -6.46
CA GLN A 118 25.44 -4.91 -7.73
C GLN A 118 24.57 -5.44 -8.89
N SER A 119 23.80 -6.50 -8.66
CA SER A 119 22.88 -7.07 -9.66
C SER A 119 21.54 -6.32 -9.73
N SER A 120 20.70 -6.68 -10.71
CA SER A 120 19.33 -6.18 -10.83
C SER A 120 18.46 -6.47 -9.59
N VAL A 121 18.68 -7.61 -8.93
CA VAL A 121 17.98 -7.98 -7.70
C VAL A 121 18.34 -7.02 -6.57
N GLY A 122 19.63 -6.72 -6.40
CA GLY A 122 20.13 -5.78 -5.40
C GLY A 122 19.59 -4.37 -5.61
N HIS A 123 19.68 -3.85 -6.83
CA HIS A 123 19.12 -2.53 -7.17
C HIS A 123 17.60 -2.48 -6.99
N GLY A 124 16.87 -3.52 -7.39
CA GLY A 124 15.42 -3.62 -7.18
C GLY A 124 15.03 -3.65 -5.70
N ALA A 125 15.77 -4.39 -4.87
CA ALA A 125 15.59 -4.39 -3.42
C ALA A 125 15.89 -3.01 -2.83
N GLY A 126 16.98 -2.35 -3.27
CA GLY A 126 17.36 -1.00 -2.86
C GLY A 126 16.27 0.04 -3.15
N LEU A 127 15.67 0.01 -4.35
CA LEU A 127 14.56 0.91 -4.70
C LEU A 127 13.32 0.70 -3.81
N LYS A 128 12.96 -0.56 -3.52
CA LYS A 128 11.82 -0.85 -2.63
C LYS A 128 12.10 -0.41 -1.19
N LEU A 129 13.32 -0.64 -0.69
CA LEU A 129 13.73 -0.17 0.64
C LEU A 129 13.73 1.35 0.73
N GLY A 130 14.22 2.03 -0.31
CA GLY A 130 14.13 3.49 -0.45
C GLY A 130 12.68 3.97 -0.46
N GLY A 131 11.79 3.28 -1.17
CA GLY A 131 10.36 3.57 -1.21
C GLY A 131 9.68 3.43 0.16
N PHE A 132 9.90 2.33 0.88
CA PHE A 132 9.36 2.14 2.23
C PHE A 132 9.97 3.10 3.25
N GLY A 133 11.27 3.36 3.16
CA GLY A 133 11.97 4.33 3.99
C GLY A 133 11.42 5.74 3.79
N LEU A 134 11.25 6.17 2.54
CA LEU A 134 10.63 7.45 2.19
C LEU A 134 9.18 7.53 2.68
N ALA A 135 8.36 6.52 2.42
CA ALA A 135 6.97 6.49 2.87
C ALA A 135 6.88 6.57 4.40
N GLY A 136 7.71 5.81 5.12
CA GLY A 136 7.80 5.84 6.57
C GLY A 136 8.24 7.22 7.10
N ALA A 137 9.28 7.81 6.52
CA ALA A 137 9.77 9.14 6.89
C ALA A 137 8.69 10.20 6.68
N VAL A 138 7.99 10.18 5.54
CA VAL A 138 6.91 11.12 5.24
C VAL A 138 5.72 10.94 6.20
N VAL A 139 5.32 9.70 6.50
CA VAL A 139 4.28 9.43 7.52
C VAL A 139 4.71 9.98 8.89
N MET A 140 5.99 9.86 9.25
CA MET A 140 6.52 10.41 10.50
C MET A 140 6.52 11.93 10.52
N LEU A 141 6.97 12.58 9.45
CA LEU A 141 6.96 14.04 9.31
C LEU A 141 5.54 14.60 9.37
N CYS A 142 4.59 13.92 8.73
CA CYS A 142 3.18 14.32 8.74
C CYS A 142 2.41 13.79 9.97
N ARG A 143 3.06 13.10 10.93
CA ARG A 143 2.36 12.44 12.06
C ARG A 143 1.49 13.39 12.86
N SER A 144 2.00 14.58 13.19
CA SER A 144 1.26 15.60 13.93
C SER A 144 0.00 16.04 13.18
N ASP A 145 0.10 16.19 11.86
CA ASP A 145 -1.03 16.52 10.99
C ASP A 145 -2.02 15.37 10.86
N LEU A 146 -1.54 14.13 10.71
CA LEU A 146 -2.38 12.93 10.66
C LEU A 146 -3.04 12.62 12.01
N LEU A 147 -2.54 13.17 13.11
CA LEU A 147 -3.12 13.13 14.46
C LEU A 147 -3.88 14.41 14.86
N SER A 148 -3.84 15.48 14.08
CA SER A 148 -4.68 16.69 14.23
C SER A 148 -5.90 16.67 13.30
N SER A 149 -7.11 17.04 13.75
CA SER A 149 -8.36 16.92 12.95
C SER A 149 -8.44 17.91 11.77
N ARG A 150 -7.38 18.02 10.98
CA ARG A 150 -7.28 18.85 9.79
C ARG A 150 -8.26 18.37 8.73
N LYS A 151 -8.85 19.34 8.03
CA LYS A 151 -9.81 19.12 6.94
C LYS A 151 -9.16 18.62 5.63
N ARG A 152 -7.82 18.58 5.54
CA ARG A 152 -7.09 18.24 4.31
C ARG A 152 -5.92 17.33 4.63
N LEU A 153 -5.67 16.37 3.74
CA LEU A 153 -4.50 15.51 3.78
C LEU A 153 -3.26 16.32 3.38
N PRO A 154 -2.13 16.22 4.11
CA PRO A 154 -0.93 16.96 3.77
C PRO A 154 -0.43 16.55 2.39
N LEU A 155 -0.15 17.54 1.52
CA LEU A 155 0.32 17.31 0.16
C LEU A 155 1.61 16.47 0.15
N LEU A 156 2.48 16.69 1.14
CA LEU A 156 3.71 15.93 1.33
C LEU A 156 3.44 14.42 1.44
N LEU A 157 2.36 14.00 2.12
CA LEU A 157 1.99 12.58 2.23
C LEU A 157 1.60 11.99 0.87
N ILE A 158 0.82 12.74 0.08
CA ILE A 158 0.38 12.30 -1.25
C ILE A 158 1.59 12.20 -2.19
N CYS A 159 2.43 13.23 -2.24
CA CYS A 159 3.63 13.24 -3.06
C CYS A 159 4.62 12.14 -2.63
N GLY A 160 4.81 11.94 -1.32
CA GLY A 160 5.65 10.88 -0.78
C GLY A 160 5.15 9.49 -1.13
N TRP A 161 3.84 9.25 -1.06
CA TRP A 161 3.23 7.99 -1.49
C TRP A 161 3.37 7.74 -2.99
N LEU A 162 3.13 8.76 -3.82
CA LEU A 162 3.31 8.65 -5.27
C LEU A 162 4.77 8.32 -5.60
N LEU A 163 5.73 9.01 -4.98
CA LEU A 163 7.14 8.75 -5.19
C LEU A 163 7.55 7.36 -4.69
N ALA A 164 7.06 6.92 -3.53
CA ALA A 164 7.30 5.56 -3.04
C ALA A 164 6.74 4.49 -3.99
N THR A 165 5.55 4.73 -4.55
CA THR A 165 4.93 3.86 -5.55
C THR A 165 5.74 3.83 -6.84
N ILE A 166 6.29 4.96 -7.28
CA ILE A 166 7.18 5.05 -8.45
C ILE A 166 8.49 4.29 -8.21
N LEU A 167 9.10 4.40 -7.03
CA LEU A 167 10.30 3.63 -6.69
C LEU A 167 10.02 2.12 -6.69
N PHE A 168 8.87 1.73 -6.14
CA PHE A 168 8.43 0.33 -6.14
C PHE A 168 8.14 -0.18 -7.56
N ALA A 169 7.52 0.65 -8.40
CA ALA A 169 7.30 0.42 -9.81
C ALA A 169 8.61 0.25 -10.60
N ALA A 170 9.57 1.15 -10.38
CA ALA A 170 10.88 1.13 -11.01
C ALA A 170 11.66 -0.14 -10.64
N SER A 171 11.46 -0.69 -9.43
CA SER A 171 12.01 -1.99 -9.08
C SER A 171 11.58 -3.10 -10.04
N PHE A 172 10.34 -3.10 -10.55
CA PHE A 172 9.89 -4.11 -11.52
C PHE A 172 10.56 -3.96 -12.88
N ALA A 173 10.99 -2.75 -13.25
CA ALA A 173 11.73 -2.52 -14.49
C ALA A 173 13.18 -3.02 -14.44
N LEU A 174 13.71 -3.31 -13.24
CA LEU A 174 15.05 -3.86 -13.06
C LEU A 174 15.05 -5.39 -12.97
N LEU A 175 14.02 -6.00 -12.38
CA LEU A 175 13.92 -7.47 -12.32
C LEU A 175 13.57 -8.02 -13.72
N GLY A 176 14.48 -8.84 -14.27
CA GLY A 176 14.48 -9.35 -15.66
C GLY A 176 13.19 -10.02 -16.13
N HIS A 177 13.06 -10.11 -17.46
CA HIS A 177 11.88 -10.33 -18.31
C HIS A 177 10.88 -9.17 -18.40
N ILE A 178 10.47 -8.52 -17.29
CA ILE A 178 9.60 -7.32 -17.36
C ILE A 178 10.35 -6.11 -17.93
N ALA A 179 11.68 -6.09 -17.76
CA ALA A 179 12.61 -5.16 -18.37
C ALA A 179 12.76 -5.32 -19.90
N GLU A 180 12.29 -6.43 -20.47
CA GLU A 180 12.30 -6.67 -21.92
C GLU A 180 10.94 -6.34 -22.55
N LEU A 181 9.88 -6.38 -21.74
CA LEU A 181 8.55 -5.91 -22.11
C LEU A 181 8.55 -4.39 -22.36
N GLY A 182 7.79 -3.97 -23.38
CA GLY A 182 7.58 -2.57 -23.75
C GLY A 182 6.96 -1.73 -22.62
N LEU A 183 6.87 -0.42 -22.84
CA LEU A 183 6.39 0.53 -21.82
C LEU A 183 4.96 0.21 -21.33
N LEU A 184 4.09 -0.25 -22.23
CA LEU A 184 2.68 -0.51 -21.94
C LEU A 184 2.47 -1.62 -20.87
N PRO A 185 3.07 -2.82 -20.97
CA PRO A 185 3.01 -3.84 -19.93
C PRO A 185 3.48 -3.36 -18.55
N ARG A 186 4.55 -2.57 -18.51
CA ARG A 186 5.06 -2.04 -17.23
C ARG A 186 4.04 -1.14 -16.57
N LEU A 187 3.48 -0.20 -17.32
CA LEU A 187 2.44 0.70 -16.82
C LEU A 187 1.18 -0.08 -16.39
N ALA A 188 0.80 -1.12 -17.13
CA ALA A 188 -0.34 -1.97 -16.80
C ALA A 188 -0.14 -2.70 -15.47
N ILE A 189 1.03 -3.30 -15.21
CA ILE A 189 1.33 -3.98 -13.93
C ILE A 189 1.32 -2.98 -12.77
N ILE A 190 1.95 -1.82 -12.95
CA ILE A 190 2.02 -0.78 -11.93
C ILE A 190 0.60 -0.29 -11.59
N ALA A 191 -0.19 0.04 -12.61
CA ALA A 191 -1.57 0.45 -12.43
C ALA A 191 -2.39 -0.64 -11.74
N HIS A 192 -2.25 -1.90 -12.14
CA HIS A 192 -2.96 -3.03 -11.53
C HIS A 192 -2.66 -3.14 -10.03
N ILE A 193 -1.38 -3.12 -9.64
CA ILE A 193 -0.95 -3.21 -8.23
C ILE A 193 -1.50 -2.02 -7.42
N VAL A 194 -1.44 -0.80 -7.98
CA VAL A 194 -1.98 0.40 -7.30
C VAL A 194 -3.49 0.27 -7.10
N VAL A 195 -4.23 -0.15 -8.12
CA VAL A 195 -5.69 -0.27 -8.03
C VAL A 195 -6.08 -1.41 -7.05
N ILE A 196 -5.36 -2.53 -7.04
CA ILE A 196 -5.52 -3.57 -6.00
C ILE A 196 -5.25 -2.97 -4.61
N GLY A 197 -4.20 -2.16 -4.49
CA GLY A 197 -3.83 -1.43 -3.28
C GLY A 197 -4.96 -0.55 -2.75
N LEU A 198 -5.58 0.24 -3.62
CA LEU A 198 -6.70 1.11 -3.29
C LEU A 198 -7.96 0.32 -2.91
N TRP A 199 -8.16 -0.86 -3.49
CA TRP A 199 -9.32 -1.70 -3.21
C TRP A 199 -9.15 -2.53 -1.93
N ILE A 200 -8.27 -3.52 -1.97
CA ILE A 200 -8.09 -4.52 -0.91
C ILE A 200 -7.43 -3.85 0.30
N GLY A 201 -6.45 -2.99 0.08
CA GLY A 201 -5.74 -2.31 1.16
C GLY A 201 -6.63 -1.38 1.98
N ALA A 202 -7.74 -0.90 1.41
CA ALA A 202 -8.68 -0.02 2.11
C ALA A 202 -9.64 -0.79 3.03
N LEU A 203 -9.82 -2.09 2.82
CA LEU A 203 -10.78 -2.90 3.58
C LEU A 203 -10.43 -2.99 5.06
N TYR A 204 -9.16 -3.23 5.40
CA TYR A 204 -8.74 -3.34 6.79
C TYR A 204 -8.88 -2.01 7.59
N PRO A 205 -8.41 -0.86 7.07
CA PRO A 205 -8.69 0.43 7.72
C PRO A 205 -10.20 0.70 7.86
N LEU A 206 -11.02 0.39 6.85
CA LEU A 206 -12.48 0.58 6.93
C LEU A 206 -13.11 -0.32 7.99
N TYR A 207 -12.66 -1.57 8.12
CA TYR A 207 -13.08 -2.49 9.17
C TYR A 207 -12.75 -1.96 10.55
N LEU A 208 -11.54 -1.41 10.75
CA LEU A 208 -11.16 -0.76 12.01
C LEU A 208 -12.09 0.40 12.35
N LEU A 209 -12.43 1.25 11.36
CA LEU A 209 -13.33 2.39 11.56
C LEU A 209 -14.76 1.94 11.89
N ALA A 210 -15.25 0.88 11.23
CA ALA A 210 -16.57 0.32 11.51
C ALA A 210 -16.70 -0.23 12.94
N GLY A 211 -15.59 -0.71 13.53
CA GLY A 211 -15.57 -1.20 14.90
C GLY A 211 -15.30 -0.13 15.98
N SER A 212 -14.75 1.04 15.61
CA SER A 212 -14.31 2.06 16.58
C SER A 212 -15.09 3.37 16.54
N GLU A 213 -15.83 3.65 15.48
CA GLU A 213 -16.59 4.89 15.31
C GLU A 213 -18.10 4.61 15.19
N SER A 214 -18.93 5.61 15.47
CA SER A 214 -20.39 5.45 15.37
C SER A 214 -20.86 5.23 13.93
N SER A 215 -21.95 4.48 13.77
CA SER A 215 -22.54 4.14 12.46
C SER A 215 -22.85 5.37 11.61
N GLU A 216 -23.22 6.50 12.24
CA GLU A 216 -23.48 7.78 11.56
C GLU A 216 -22.24 8.36 10.89
N ARG A 217 -21.05 8.12 11.46
CA ARG A 217 -19.76 8.61 10.92
C ARG A 217 -19.20 7.70 9.84
N VAL A 218 -19.39 6.38 9.99
CA VAL A 218 -18.82 5.38 9.07
C VAL A 218 -19.68 5.15 7.83
N ARG A 219 -21.01 5.25 7.94
CA ARG A 219 -21.94 5.07 6.82
C ARG A 219 -21.60 5.92 5.58
N PRO A 220 -21.42 7.25 5.67
CA PRO A 220 -21.09 8.06 4.49
C PRO A 220 -19.73 7.70 3.89
N LEU A 221 -18.78 7.24 4.71
CA LEU A 221 -17.47 6.76 4.26
C LEU A 221 -17.62 5.48 3.43
N LEU A 222 -18.36 4.49 3.92
CA LEU A 222 -18.63 3.24 3.21
C LEU A 222 -19.41 3.47 1.91
N GLN A 223 -20.36 4.41 1.89
CA GLN A 223 -21.07 4.78 0.66
C GLN A 223 -20.14 5.39 -0.39
N LEU A 224 -19.20 6.25 0.03
CA LEU A 224 -18.23 6.86 -0.89
C LEU A 224 -17.21 5.84 -1.38
N PHE A 225 -16.77 4.93 -0.50
CA PHE A 225 -15.93 3.79 -0.88
C PHE A 225 -16.63 2.89 -1.89
N GLY A 226 -17.90 2.54 -1.67
CA GLY A 226 -18.68 1.73 -2.61
C GLY A 226 -18.86 2.39 -3.97
N LYS A 227 -19.08 3.72 -4.01
CA LYS A 227 -19.13 4.50 -5.26
C LYS A 227 -17.79 4.50 -5.99
N ALA A 228 -16.68 4.73 -5.26
CA ALA A 228 -15.34 4.65 -5.82
C ALA A 228 -15.00 3.21 -6.26
N GLY A 229 -15.56 2.21 -5.58
CA GLY A 229 -15.37 0.78 -5.85
C GLY A 229 -15.71 0.40 -7.28
N TRP A 230 -16.76 0.97 -7.88
CA TRP A 230 -17.07 0.73 -9.30
C TRP A 230 -15.94 1.14 -10.24
N ILE A 231 -15.36 2.33 -10.02
CA ILE A 231 -14.23 2.84 -10.82
C ILE A 231 -12.99 1.97 -10.61
N ILE A 232 -12.73 1.60 -9.36
CA ILE A 232 -11.59 0.76 -8.97
C ILE A 232 -11.71 -0.64 -9.60
N ILE A 233 -12.86 -1.31 -9.48
CA ILE A 233 -13.09 -2.65 -10.05
C ILE A 233 -13.02 -2.62 -11.58
N PHE A 234 -13.60 -1.60 -12.21
CA PHE A 234 -13.47 -1.43 -13.66
C PHE A 234 -11.99 -1.26 -14.07
N GLY A 235 -11.23 -0.45 -13.34
CA GLY A 235 -9.78 -0.31 -13.54
C GLY A 235 -9.02 -1.64 -13.36
N LEU A 236 -9.39 -2.46 -12.37
CA LEU A 236 -8.82 -3.80 -12.18
C LEU A 236 -9.10 -4.70 -13.37
N LEU A 237 -10.33 -4.67 -13.88
CA LEU A 237 -10.73 -5.49 -15.02
C LEU A 237 -9.97 -5.09 -16.29
N VAL A 238 -9.91 -3.79 -16.59
CA VAL A 238 -9.16 -3.28 -17.75
C VAL A 238 -7.68 -3.64 -17.65
N THR A 239 -7.03 -3.29 -16.53
CA THR A 239 -5.60 -3.58 -16.35
C THR A 239 -5.33 -5.09 -16.32
N GLY A 240 -6.18 -5.89 -15.68
CA GLY A 240 -6.07 -7.35 -15.66
C GLY A 240 -6.19 -7.99 -17.05
N VAL A 241 -7.20 -7.57 -17.83
CA VAL A 241 -7.38 -8.05 -19.22
C VAL A 241 -6.18 -7.66 -20.09
N THR A 242 -5.66 -6.43 -19.95
CA THR A 242 -4.47 -6.02 -20.72
C THR A 242 -3.24 -6.86 -20.39
N LEU A 243 -3.06 -7.25 -19.12
CA LEU A 243 -1.95 -8.11 -18.70
C LEU A 243 -2.11 -9.53 -19.23
N VAL A 244 -3.30 -10.11 -19.14
CA VAL A 244 -3.59 -11.44 -19.69
C VAL A 244 -3.35 -11.46 -21.19
N TRP A 245 -3.82 -10.44 -21.92
CA TRP A 245 -3.61 -10.33 -23.36
C TRP A 245 -2.13 -10.28 -23.74
N GLN A 246 -1.33 -9.49 -23.01
CA GLN A 246 0.10 -9.37 -23.27
C GLN A 246 0.86 -10.66 -22.96
N VAL A 247 0.50 -11.35 -21.88
CA VAL A 247 1.10 -12.64 -21.53
C VAL A 247 0.76 -13.70 -22.57
N LEU A 248 -0.49 -13.76 -23.03
CA LEU A 248 -0.91 -14.74 -24.06
C LEU A 248 -0.33 -14.41 -25.44
N GLY A 249 -0.30 -13.14 -25.84
CA GLY A 249 0.24 -12.72 -27.14
C GLY A 249 1.72 -13.03 -27.30
N ASN A 250 2.50 -12.90 -26.22
CA ASN A 250 3.92 -13.28 -26.22
C ASN A 250 4.16 -14.80 -26.18
N VAL A 251 3.15 -15.61 -25.84
CA VAL A 251 3.28 -17.10 -25.83
C VAL A 251 2.95 -17.69 -27.20
N SER A 252 2.22 -16.95 -28.04
CA SER A 252 1.87 -17.35 -29.41
C SER A 252 2.89 -16.97 -30.49
N GLU A 253 3.94 -16.22 -30.12
CA GLU A 253 5.11 -15.94 -30.97
C GLU A 253 6.30 -16.82 -30.56
#